data_AF-A0A533VAK5-F1
#
_entry.id   AF-A0A533VAK5-F1
#
_cell.length_a   1.000
_cell.length_b   1.000
_cell.length_c   1.000
_cell.angle_alpha   90.00
_cell.angle_beta   90.00
_cell.angle_gamma   90.00
#
_symmetry.space_group_name_H-M   'P 1'
#
loop_
_entity.id
_entity.type
_entity.pdbx_description
1 polymer ?
#
loop_
_entity_poly.entity_id
_entity_poly.type
_entity_poly.pdbx_seq_one_letter_code
_entity_poly.pdbx_strand_id
1 'polypeptide(L)'
;VGVSGQVFTIIPHQTACYHCVFPSLDENSMPTCSTEGVHPSILSIVGGIEVAEAVKIMIGRHPTLANKLLYIDMDNLDFNSTLFKKVEECPVCGTGKREELPTQELIVEELCGRNRGKRTFSITPTRMVEIDVPKITGIASKKGFKVENQGELGLSISSNDVYVSFLKRGSAVIVGEKDENSAIGLYKTLVNA
;
A
#
# COMPACT_ATOMS: atom_id res chain seq x y z
N VAL A 1 15.70 8.97 8.12
CA VAL A 1 14.35 9.55 8.29
C VAL A 1 14.06 10.40 7.08
N GLY A 2 13.08 10.01 6.29
CA GLY A 2 12.64 10.73 5.09
C GLY A 2 12.03 12.08 5.44
N VAL A 3 12.49 13.12 4.74
CA VAL A 3 12.10 14.53 4.94
C VAL A 3 11.59 15.18 3.65
N SER A 4 11.55 14.43 2.54
CA SER A 4 11.05 14.89 1.26
C SER A 4 9.68 14.31 0.91
N GLY A 5 8.95 14.99 0.04
CA GLY A 5 7.62 14.61 -0.40
C GLY A 5 7.36 14.97 -1.85
N GLN A 6 6.43 14.26 -2.48
CA GLN A 6 6.03 14.48 -3.87
C GLN A 6 4.50 14.51 -3.98
N VAL A 7 3.96 15.51 -4.67
CA VAL A 7 2.50 15.65 -4.87
C VAL A 7 2.21 16.02 -6.31
N PHE A 8 1.25 15.34 -6.93
CA PHE A 8 0.70 15.70 -8.23
C PHE A 8 -0.75 15.24 -8.33
N THR A 9 -1.53 15.89 -9.19
CA THR A 9 -2.95 15.56 -9.35
C THR A 9 -3.19 14.92 -10.71
N ILE A 10 -3.73 13.70 -10.68
CA ILE A 10 -4.09 12.94 -11.88
C ILE A 10 -5.59 13.13 -12.16
N ILE A 11 -5.91 13.75 -13.29
CA ILE A 11 -7.26 13.75 -13.86
C ILE A 11 -7.29 12.69 -14.97
N PRO A 12 -8.03 11.57 -14.78
CA PRO A 12 -8.04 10.47 -15.73
C PRO A 12 -8.30 10.93 -17.17
N HIS A 13 -7.49 10.41 -18.09
CA HIS A 13 -7.52 10.70 -19.53
C HIS A 13 -7.22 12.17 -19.95
N GLN A 14 -7.09 13.10 -19.01
CA GLN A 14 -6.82 14.52 -19.28
C GLN A 14 -5.38 14.93 -18.93
N THR A 15 -4.80 14.39 -17.85
CA THR A 15 -3.41 14.68 -17.43
C THR A 15 -2.52 13.45 -17.61
N ALA A 16 -1.20 13.65 -17.42
CA ALA A 16 -0.25 12.57 -17.20
C ALA A 16 -0.74 11.64 -16.08
N CYS A 17 -0.68 10.33 -16.31
CA CYS A 17 -0.88 9.34 -15.25
C CYS A 17 0.45 9.04 -14.54
N TYR A 18 0.41 8.25 -13.47
CA TYR A 18 1.62 7.84 -12.73
C TYR A 18 2.69 7.25 -13.65
N HIS A 19 2.31 6.35 -14.56
CA HIS A 19 3.22 5.72 -15.52
C HIS A 19 3.77 6.70 -16.58
N CYS A 20 3.06 7.79 -16.90
CA CYS A 20 3.63 8.84 -17.76
C CYS A 20 4.78 9.58 -17.07
N VAL A 21 4.72 9.74 -15.75
CA VAL A 21 5.73 10.44 -14.96
C VAL A 21 6.89 9.51 -14.62
N PHE A 22 6.59 8.26 -14.29
CA PHE A 22 7.56 7.26 -13.84
C PHE A 22 7.45 5.94 -14.65
N PRO A 23 7.84 5.93 -15.93
CA PRO A 23 7.61 4.78 -16.82
C PRO A 23 8.43 3.54 -16.48
N SER A 24 9.55 3.71 -15.78
CA SER A 24 10.50 2.62 -15.45
C SER A 24 10.79 2.54 -13.95
N LEU A 25 9.81 2.91 -13.12
CA LEU A 25 9.96 2.82 -11.67
C LEU A 25 10.00 1.35 -11.23
N ASP A 26 11.06 0.98 -10.54
CA ASP A 26 11.13 -0.28 -9.80
C ASP A 26 10.81 -0.01 -8.33
N GLU A 27 9.55 -0.24 -7.95
CA GLU A 27 9.06 -0.02 -6.58
C GLU A 27 9.84 -0.85 -5.55
N ASN A 28 10.34 -2.04 -5.93
CA ASN A 28 11.10 -2.91 -5.02
C ASN A 28 12.47 -2.33 -4.63
N SER A 29 13.01 -1.42 -5.45
CA SER A 29 14.28 -0.74 -5.18
C SER A 29 14.13 0.48 -4.28
N MET A 30 12.89 0.91 -4.01
CA MET A 30 12.63 2.11 -3.24
C MET A 30 12.70 1.84 -1.73
N PRO A 31 13.22 2.78 -0.92
CA PRO A 31 13.17 2.67 0.52
C PRO A 31 11.71 2.68 1.03
N THR A 32 11.44 1.89 2.07
CA THR A 32 10.11 1.85 2.68
C THR A 32 10.07 2.70 3.94
N CYS A 33 8.85 3.04 4.40
CA CYS A 33 8.67 3.75 5.66
C CYS A 33 9.15 2.93 6.88
N SER A 34 9.21 1.60 6.77
CA SER A 34 9.70 0.69 7.81
C SER A 34 11.22 0.64 7.89
N THR A 35 11.94 1.00 6.82
CA THR A 35 13.41 1.06 6.80
C THR A 35 13.95 2.46 7.10
N GLU A 36 13.41 3.50 6.47
CA GLU A 36 13.95 4.86 6.56
C GLU A 36 13.35 5.71 7.68
N GLY A 37 12.11 5.39 8.08
CA GLY A 37 11.27 6.28 8.89
C GLY A 37 10.86 7.55 8.12
N VAL A 38 9.85 8.27 8.63
CA VAL A 38 9.34 9.49 7.98
C VAL A 38 9.20 10.59 9.02
N HIS A 39 9.69 11.79 8.71
CA HIS A 39 9.58 12.93 9.60
C HIS A 39 8.12 13.45 9.62
N PRO A 40 7.47 13.61 10.79
CA PRO A 40 6.05 13.97 10.83
C PRO A 40 5.69 15.29 10.14
N SER A 41 6.61 16.25 10.06
CA SER A 41 6.33 17.54 9.41
C SER A 41 6.05 17.41 7.91
N ILE A 42 6.77 16.54 7.19
CA ILE A 42 6.54 16.37 5.75
C ILE A 42 5.17 15.76 5.48
N LEU A 43 4.69 14.86 6.35
CA LEU A 43 3.34 14.29 6.27
C LEU A 43 2.27 15.37 6.38
N SER A 44 2.40 16.28 7.35
CA SER A 44 1.45 17.38 7.54
C SER A 44 1.43 18.35 6.35
N ILE A 45 2.60 18.67 5.79
CA ILE A 45 2.72 19.57 4.64
C ILE A 45 2.12 18.93 3.39
N VAL A 46 2.52 17.70 3.07
CA VAL A 46 2.00 16.94 1.93
C VAL A 46 0.49 16.77 2.05
N GLY A 47 0.00 16.32 3.20
CA GLY A 47 -1.44 16.12 3.44
C GLY A 47 -2.25 17.42 3.32
N GLY A 48 -1.71 18.55 3.79
CA GLY A 48 -2.35 19.86 3.60
C GLY A 48 -2.48 20.25 2.12
N ILE A 49 -1.47 19.96 1.30
CA ILE A 49 -1.47 20.21 -0.14
C ILE A 49 -2.46 19.27 -0.85
N GLU A 50 -2.47 17.98 -0.49
CA GLU A 50 -3.43 17.00 -1.03
C GLU A 50 -4.88 17.39 -0.74
N VAL A 51 -5.18 17.83 0.48
CA VAL A 51 -6.50 18.36 0.86
C VAL A 51 -6.85 19.58 0.01
N ALA A 52 -5.93 20.51 -0.19
CA ALA A 52 -6.19 21.70 -1.00
C ALA A 52 -6.49 21.36 -2.47
N GLU A 53 -5.79 20.39 -3.07
CA GLU A 53 -6.06 19.92 -4.43
C GLU A 53 -7.39 19.16 -4.51
N ALA A 54 -7.68 18.28 -3.54
CA ALA A 54 -8.93 17.54 -3.48
C ALA A 54 -10.15 18.48 -3.36
N VAL A 55 -10.06 19.50 -2.49
CA VAL A 55 -11.13 20.51 -2.34
C VAL A 55 -11.39 21.25 -3.65
N LYS A 56 -10.34 21.62 -4.41
CA LYS A 56 -10.51 22.25 -5.73
C LYS A 56 -11.32 21.37 -6.66
N ILE A 57 -11.00 20.07 -6.74
CA ILE A 57 -11.74 19.11 -7.56
C ILE A 57 -13.22 19.06 -7.12
N MET A 58 -13.48 18.95 -5.82
CA MET A 58 -14.84 18.82 -5.28
C MET A 58 -15.73 20.03 -5.61
N ILE A 59 -15.15 21.24 -5.65
CA ILE A 59 -15.88 22.46 -5.99
C ILE A 59 -15.84 22.80 -7.49
N GLY A 60 -15.41 21.87 -8.34
CA GLY A 60 -15.37 22.03 -9.80
C GLY A 60 -14.27 22.97 -10.31
N ARG A 61 -13.25 23.28 -9.49
CA ARG A 61 -12.07 24.05 -9.92
C ARG A 61 -11.02 23.11 -10.48
N HIS A 62 -10.30 23.61 -11.49
CA HIS A 62 -9.15 22.90 -12.03
C HIS A 62 -8.03 22.82 -10.98
N PRO A 63 -7.45 21.63 -10.71
CA PRO A 63 -6.32 21.46 -9.80
C PRO A 63 -5.08 22.26 -10.23
N THR A 64 -4.27 22.69 -9.26
CA THR A 64 -3.03 23.44 -9.53
C THR A 64 -1.86 22.52 -9.89
N LEU A 65 -1.89 21.28 -9.41
CA LEU A 65 -0.88 20.25 -9.64
C LEU A 65 -1.28 19.27 -10.77
N ALA A 66 -2.31 19.59 -11.53
CA ALA A 66 -2.59 18.90 -12.79
C ALA A 66 -1.40 19.09 -13.75
N ASN A 67 -0.86 17.98 -14.29
CA ASN A 67 0.33 17.99 -15.16
C ASN A 67 1.58 18.62 -14.52
N LYS A 68 1.67 18.61 -13.18
CA LYS A 68 2.78 19.20 -12.44
C LYS A 68 3.11 18.34 -11.22
N LEU A 69 4.36 17.91 -11.09
CA LEU A 69 4.91 17.29 -9.89
C LEU A 69 5.51 18.37 -9.02
N LEU A 70 4.97 18.51 -7.80
CA LEU A 70 5.59 19.29 -6.74
C LEU A 70 6.51 18.36 -5.95
N TYR A 71 7.80 18.69 -5.90
CA TYR A 71 8.79 18.10 -5.01
C TYR A 71 9.05 19.04 -3.84
N ILE A 72 9.01 18.49 -2.63
CA ILE A 72 9.19 19.21 -1.38
C ILE A 72 10.41 18.61 -0.69
N ASP A 73 11.38 19.45 -0.35
CA ASP A 73 12.57 19.06 0.40
C ASP A 73 12.63 19.86 1.70
N MET A 74 12.54 19.19 2.84
CA MET A 74 12.58 19.86 4.15
C MET A 74 13.98 20.09 4.71
N ASP A 75 15.02 19.50 4.14
CA ASP A 75 16.38 19.83 4.56
C ASP A 75 16.76 21.24 4.10
N ASN A 76 16.36 21.59 2.88
CA ASN A 76 16.63 22.90 2.28
C ASN A 76 15.43 23.86 2.32
N LEU A 77 14.26 23.38 2.77
CA LEU A 77 12.97 24.10 2.72
C LEU A 77 12.58 24.54 1.29
N ASP A 78 12.80 23.65 0.33
CA ASP A 78 12.60 23.91 -1.09
C ASP A 78 11.31 23.28 -1.62
N PHE A 79 10.64 24.04 -2.49
CA PHE A 79 9.41 23.64 -3.19
C PHE A 79 9.64 23.80 -4.68
N ASN A 80 10.00 22.72 -5.34
CA ASN A 80 10.32 22.71 -6.77
C ASN A 80 9.22 22.02 -7.55
N SER A 81 8.83 22.59 -8.69
CA SER A 81 7.78 21.99 -9.52
C SER A 81 8.28 21.68 -10.92
N THR A 82 8.01 20.47 -11.39
CA THR A 82 8.32 20.01 -12.75
C THR A 82 7.02 19.78 -13.51
N LEU A 83 6.94 20.31 -14.72
CA LEU A 83 5.78 20.12 -15.60
C LEU A 83 5.92 18.80 -16.36
N PHE A 84 4.80 18.09 -16.49
CA PHE A 84 4.69 16.86 -17.25
C PHE A 84 3.54 16.96 -18.25
N LYS A 85 3.55 16.10 -19.25
CA LYS A 85 2.45 15.97 -20.19
C LYS A 85 2.03 14.51 -20.26
N LYS A 86 0.75 14.30 -20.54
CA LYS A 86 0.25 12.99 -20.91
C LYS A 86 1.03 12.49 -22.14
N VAL A 87 1.47 11.25 -22.09
CA VAL A 87 2.07 10.54 -23.23
C VAL A 87 0.94 9.87 -24.00
N GLU A 88 0.79 10.19 -25.29
CA GLU A 88 -0.34 9.69 -26.10
C GLU A 88 -0.25 8.17 -26.32
N GLU A 89 0.96 7.64 -26.46
CA GLU A 89 1.23 6.20 -26.58
C GLU A 89 1.44 5.52 -25.22
N CYS A 90 1.05 6.15 -24.10
CA CYS A 90 1.16 5.52 -22.79
C CYS A 90 0.39 4.18 -22.75
N PRO A 91 1.01 3.07 -22.32
CA PRO A 91 0.34 1.77 -22.24
C PRO A 91 -0.78 1.73 -21.18
N VAL A 92 -0.79 2.67 -20.23
CA VAL A 92 -1.78 2.70 -19.14
C VAL A 92 -2.99 3.58 -19.47
N CYS A 93 -2.76 4.85 -19.82
CA CYS A 93 -3.81 5.85 -20.01
C CYS A 93 -3.97 6.38 -21.44
N GLY A 94 -3.13 5.92 -22.38
CA GLY A 94 -3.09 6.32 -23.78
C GLY A 94 -3.47 5.19 -24.73
N THR A 95 -2.95 5.27 -25.96
CA THR A 95 -3.19 4.31 -27.05
C THR A 95 -2.19 3.15 -27.09
N GLY A 96 -1.17 3.18 -26.23
CA GLY A 96 -0.14 2.15 -26.16
C GLY A 96 -0.70 0.78 -25.79
N LYS A 97 -0.01 -0.27 -26.23
CA LYS A 97 -0.36 -1.65 -25.86
C LYS A 97 0.04 -1.90 -24.41
N ARG A 98 -0.92 -2.35 -23.58
CA ARG A 98 -0.62 -2.81 -22.22
C ARG A 98 0.34 -3.99 -22.26
N GLU A 99 1.44 -3.86 -21.52
CA GLU A 99 2.28 -5.00 -21.19
C GLU A 99 1.63 -5.78 -20.05
N GLU A 100 1.43 -7.08 -20.25
CA GLU A 100 0.97 -7.96 -19.20
C GLU A 100 2.16 -8.34 -18.33
N LEU A 101 2.26 -7.72 -17.15
CA LEU A 101 3.21 -8.15 -16.14
C LEU A 101 2.70 -9.43 -15.46
N PRO A 102 3.59 -10.39 -15.13
CA PRO A 102 3.20 -11.58 -14.40
C PRO A 102 2.56 -11.17 -13.07
N THR A 103 1.28 -11.50 -12.91
CA THR A 103 0.54 -11.17 -11.69
C THR A 103 1.06 -12.04 -10.55
N GLN A 104 1.60 -11.41 -9.50
CA GLN A 104 1.90 -12.10 -8.26
C GLN A 104 0.60 -12.59 -7.61
N GLU A 105 0.62 -13.75 -6.95
CA GLU A 105 -0.58 -14.28 -6.27
C GLU A 105 -0.95 -13.44 -5.03
N LEU A 106 0.07 -12.94 -4.32
CA LEU A 106 -0.05 -12.16 -3.09
C LEU A 106 0.83 -10.91 -3.21
N ILE A 107 0.28 -9.77 -2.78
CA ILE A 107 1.02 -8.53 -2.50
C ILE A 107 1.36 -8.56 -1.00
N VAL A 108 2.63 -8.37 -0.66
CA VAL A 108 3.13 -8.45 0.71
C VAL A 108 3.90 -7.19 1.04
N GLU A 109 3.57 -6.56 2.16
CA GLU A 109 4.21 -5.32 2.63
C GLU A 109 4.54 -5.42 4.11
N GLU A 110 5.79 -5.11 4.50
CA GLU A 110 6.13 -4.90 5.90
C GLU A 110 5.74 -3.49 6.36
N LEU A 111 4.83 -3.42 7.33
CA LEU A 111 4.34 -2.17 7.90
C LEU A 111 5.32 -1.60 8.93
N CYS A 112 5.46 -0.28 8.96
CA CYS A 112 6.28 0.44 9.94
C CYS A 112 5.73 0.38 11.38
N GLY A 113 4.41 0.14 11.53
CA GLY A 113 3.75 -0.03 12.82
C GLY A 113 4.17 -1.33 13.52
N ARG A 114 5.18 -1.25 14.39
CA ARG A 114 5.65 -2.39 15.17
C ARG A 114 4.83 -2.58 16.44
N ASN A 115 4.12 -3.69 16.54
CA ASN A 115 3.36 -4.03 17.75
C ASN A 115 4.31 -4.51 18.84
N ARG A 116 4.69 -3.60 19.76
CA ARG A 116 5.67 -3.86 20.83
C ARG A 116 7.00 -4.40 20.29
N GLY A 117 7.49 -3.81 19.20
CA GLY A 117 8.76 -4.19 18.56
C GLY A 117 8.66 -5.35 17.55
N LYS A 118 7.51 -6.01 17.45
CA LYS A 118 7.29 -7.10 16.49
C LYS A 118 7.06 -6.57 15.08
N ARG A 119 7.59 -7.29 14.07
CA ARG A 119 7.33 -7.01 12.65
C ARG A 119 5.87 -7.28 12.33
N THR A 120 5.33 -6.50 11.39
CA THR A 120 3.94 -6.58 10.96
C THR A 120 3.91 -6.65 9.44
N PHE A 121 3.23 -7.63 8.88
CA PHE A 121 3.11 -7.84 7.43
C PHE A 121 1.64 -7.72 7.02
N SER A 122 1.37 -6.91 6.01
CA SER A 122 0.11 -6.90 5.28
C SER A 122 0.22 -7.85 4.10
N ILE A 123 -0.72 -8.79 3.98
CA ILE A 123 -0.81 -9.72 2.85
C ILE A 123 -2.15 -9.48 2.18
N THR A 124 -2.13 -9.19 0.88
CA THR A 124 -3.34 -8.97 0.09
C THR A 124 -3.31 -9.88 -1.14
N PRO A 125 -4.28 -10.79 -1.30
CA PRO A 125 -4.38 -11.57 -2.52
C PRO A 125 -4.75 -10.69 -3.71
N THR A 126 -4.15 -10.93 -4.88
CA THR A 126 -4.45 -10.16 -6.10
C THR A 126 -5.81 -10.50 -6.71
N ARG A 127 -6.48 -11.54 -6.19
CA ARG A 127 -7.85 -11.90 -6.50
C ARG A 127 -8.65 -11.96 -5.21
N MET A 128 -9.95 -11.66 -5.29
CA MET A 128 -10.83 -11.74 -4.13
C MET A 128 -10.92 -13.21 -3.67
N VAL A 129 -10.52 -13.47 -2.43
CA VAL A 129 -10.62 -14.79 -1.79
C VAL A 129 -11.58 -14.66 -0.62
N GLU A 130 -12.72 -15.36 -0.65
CA GLU A 130 -13.56 -15.44 0.54
C GLU A 130 -12.94 -16.40 1.54
N ILE A 131 -12.71 -15.93 2.76
CA ILE A 131 -12.13 -16.76 3.82
C ILE A 131 -13.16 -17.75 4.36
N ASP A 132 -12.77 -19.03 4.44
CA ASP A 132 -13.57 -20.05 5.12
C ASP A 132 -13.23 -20.03 6.62
N VAL A 133 -14.04 -19.29 7.39
CA VAL A 133 -13.82 -19.08 8.83
C VAL A 133 -13.81 -20.40 9.62
N PRO A 134 -14.80 -21.32 9.47
CA PRO A 134 -14.74 -22.62 10.12
C PRO A 134 -13.45 -23.41 9.81
N LYS A 135 -13.01 -23.39 8.55
CA LYS A 135 -11.79 -24.10 8.14
C LYS A 135 -10.54 -23.47 8.74
N ILE A 136 -10.40 -22.14 8.66
CA ILE A 136 -9.26 -21.40 9.22
C ILE A 136 -9.18 -21.62 10.73
N THR A 137 -10.30 -21.49 11.45
CA THR A 137 -10.34 -21.68 12.92
C THR A 137 -10.00 -23.12 13.33
N GLY A 138 -10.41 -24.12 12.54
CA GLY A 138 -10.03 -25.52 12.74
C GLY A 138 -8.52 -25.76 12.56
N ILE A 139 -7.91 -25.20 11.51
CA ILE A 139 -6.46 -25.27 11.27
C ILE A 139 -5.69 -24.51 12.35
N ALA A 140 -6.15 -23.30 12.67
CA ALA A 140 -5.60 -22.43 13.70
C ALA A 140 -5.54 -23.15 15.05
N SER A 141 -6.64 -23.80 15.46
CA SER A 141 -6.73 -24.55 16.72
C SER A 141 -5.73 -25.72 16.78
N LYS A 142 -5.55 -26.47 15.68
CA LYS A 142 -4.55 -27.55 15.59
C LYS A 142 -3.11 -27.03 15.72
N LYS A 143 -2.88 -25.77 15.36
CA LYS A 143 -1.58 -25.08 15.47
C LYS A 143 -1.44 -24.29 16.78
N GLY A 144 -2.39 -24.43 17.71
CA GLY A 144 -2.35 -23.77 19.01
C GLY A 144 -2.80 -22.30 18.99
N PHE A 145 -3.39 -21.81 17.89
CA PHE A 145 -4.01 -20.49 17.85
C PHE A 145 -5.37 -20.49 18.53
N LYS A 146 -5.66 -19.41 19.25
CA LYS A 146 -6.95 -19.09 19.85
C LYS A 146 -7.65 -18.06 18.99
N VAL A 147 -8.97 -18.16 18.92
CA VAL A 147 -9.81 -17.13 18.29
C VAL A 147 -10.01 -16.00 19.28
N GLU A 148 -9.54 -14.80 18.92
CA GLU A 148 -9.68 -13.59 19.74
C GLU A 148 -10.98 -12.85 19.40
N ASN A 149 -11.31 -12.80 18.11
CA ASN A 149 -12.52 -12.14 17.63
C ASN A 149 -12.98 -12.76 16.32
N GLN A 150 -14.29 -12.88 16.14
CA GLN A 150 -14.93 -13.26 14.89
C GLN A 150 -16.12 -12.33 14.66
N GLY A 151 -16.09 -11.57 13.57
CA GLY A 151 -17.16 -10.66 13.19
C GLY A 151 -17.46 -10.71 11.70
N GLU A 152 -18.39 -9.88 11.25
CA GLU A 152 -18.83 -9.87 9.84
C GLU A 152 -17.72 -9.45 8.86
N LEU A 153 -16.79 -8.60 9.32
CA LEU A 153 -15.72 -8.06 8.49
C LEU A 153 -14.44 -8.90 8.51
N GLY A 154 -14.29 -9.83 9.47
CA GLY A 154 -13.04 -10.54 9.64
C GLY A 154 -12.93 -11.45 10.86
N LEU A 155 -11.78 -12.12 10.94
CA LEU A 155 -11.40 -13.08 11.97
C LEU A 155 -10.03 -12.71 12.51
N SER A 156 -9.89 -12.63 13.84
CA SER A 156 -8.59 -12.45 14.50
C SER A 156 -8.26 -13.67 15.34
N ILE A 157 -7.05 -14.19 15.15
CA ILE A 157 -6.49 -15.33 15.89
C ILE A 157 -5.13 -14.97 16.47
N SER A 158 -4.76 -15.58 17.59
CA SER A 158 -3.46 -15.38 18.23
C SER A 158 -2.86 -16.69 18.74
N SER A 159 -1.53 -16.82 18.70
CA SER A 159 -0.81 -17.92 19.33
C SER A 159 0.54 -17.40 19.82
N ASN A 160 0.79 -17.54 21.13
CA ASN A 160 2.00 -17.01 21.77
C ASN A 160 2.22 -15.52 21.40
N ASP A 161 3.25 -15.27 20.59
CA ASP A 161 3.65 -13.94 20.17
C ASP A 161 3.19 -13.56 18.76
N VAL A 162 2.45 -14.43 18.06
CA VAL A 162 1.96 -14.24 16.70
C VAL A 162 0.48 -13.88 16.71
N TYR A 163 0.10 -12.85 15.96
CA TYR A 163 -1.28 -12.42 15.78
C TYR A 163 -1.60 -12.36 14.30
N VAL A 164 -2.78 -12.86 13.91
CA VAL A 164 -3.25 -12.80 12.53
C VAL A 164 -4.66 -12.24 12.53
N SER A 165 -4.90 -11.21 11.72
CA SER A 165 -6.24 -10.66 11.49
C SER A 165 -6.57 -10.76 10.00
N PHE A 166 -7.54 -11.58 9.66
CA PHE A 166 -8.07 -11.75 8.32
C PHE A 166 -9.27 -10.83 8.11
N LEU A 167 -9.33 -10.19 6.94
CA LEU A 167 -10.54 -9.58 6.40
C LEU A 167 -11.32 -10.60 5.58
N LYS A 168 -12.64 -10.43 5.51
CA LYS A 168 -13.56 -11.33 4.79
C LYS A 168 -13.12 -11.68 3.35
N ARG A 169 -12.43 -10.75 2.68
CA ARG A 169 -11.99 -10.85 1.28
C ARG A 169 -10.54 -11.33 1.11
N GLY A 170 -9.96 -11.92 2.15
CA GLY A 170 -8.70 -12.65 2.06
C GLY A 170 -7.49 -11.87 2.55
N SER A 171 -7.50 -10.54 2.50
CA SER A 171 -6.41 -9.76 3.07
C SER A 171 -6.16 -10.10 4.55
N ALA A 172 -4.91 -10.13 4.96
CA ALA A 172 -4.53 -10.45 6.33
C ALA A 172 -3.42 -9.52 6.83
N VAL A 173 -3.47 -9.19 8.12
CA VAL A 173 -2.37 -8.57 8.85
C VAL A 173 -1.77 -9.62 9.78
N ILE A 174 -0.46 -9.88 9.63
CA ILE A 174 0.29 -10.85 10.42
C ILE A 174 1.34 -10.12 11.25
N VAL A 175 1.29 -10.27 12.56
CA VAL A 175 2.22 -9.67 13.52
C VAL A 175 3.05 -10.77 14.16
N GLY A 176 4.35 -10.56 14.30
CA GLY A 176 5.25 -11.43 15.08
C GLY A 176 6.00 -12.49 14.28
N GLU A 177 5.74 -12.60 12.97
CA GLU A 177 6.55 -13.44 12.07
C GLU A 177 7.94 -12.83 11.83
N LYS A 178 8.90 -13.69 11.48
CA LYS A 178 10.31 -13.31 11.41
C LYS A 178 10.64 -12.51 10.16
N ASP A 179 10.02 -12.87 9.04
CA ASP A 179 10.26 -12.34 7.70
C ASP A 179 9.04 -12.59 6.79
N GLU A 180 9.05 -11.99 5.59
CA GLU A 180 7.96 -12.11 4.62
C GLU A 180 7.67 -13.56 4.23
N ASN A 181 8.70 -14.40 4.07
CA ASN A 181 8.52 -15.80 3.68
C ASN A 181 7.78 -16.59 4.77
N SER A 182 8.12 -16.37 6.04
CA SER A 182 7.42 -16.97 7.18
C SER A 182 5.97 -16.49 7.29
N ALA A 183 5.71 -15.19 7.04
CA ALA A 183 4.36 -14.63 7.01
C ALA A 183 3.52 -15.21 5.86
N ILE A 184 4.08 -15.30 4.64
CA ILE A 184 3.43 -15.94 3.49
C ILE A 184 3.14 -17.41 3.77
N GLY A 185 4.09 -18.14 4.36
CA GLY A 185 3.94 -19.54 4.74
C GLY A 185 2.79 -19.73 5.72
N LEU A 186 2.69 -18.88 6.76
CA LEU A 186 1.61 -18.91 7.72
C LEU A 186 0.25 -18.60 7.04
N TYR A 187 0.19 -17.55 6.23
CA TYR A 187 -1.01 -17.18 5.47
C TYR A 187 -1.52 -18.33 4.59
N LYS A 188 -0.64 -18.88 3.73
CA LYS A 188 -1.00 -19.98 2.83
C LYS A 188 -1.45 -21.22 3.58
N THR A 189 -0.80 -21.52 4.70
CA THR A 189 -1.20 -22.64 5.56
C THR A 189 -2.60 -22.47 6.14
N LEU A 190 -2.96 -21.26 6.56
CA LEU A 190 -4.27 -20.99 7.16
C LEU A 190 -5.38 -20.94 6.10
N VAL A 191 -5.11 -20.36 4.93
CA VAL A 191 -6.11 -20.11 3.88
C VAL A 191 -6.27 -21.29 2.90
N ASN A 192 -5.18 -21.98 2.51
CA ASN A 192 -5.17 -22.93 1.38
C ASN A 192 -5.02 -24.42 1.76
N ALA A 193 -4.96 -24.81 3.05
CA ALA A 193 -4.87 -26.22 3.43
C ALA A 193 -6.16 -27.00 3.15
#